data_AF-Q95W31-F1
#
_entry.id   AF-Q95W31-F1
#
_cell.length_a   1.000
_cell.length_b   1.000
_cell.length_c   1.000
_cell.angle_alpha   90.00
_cell.angle_beta   90.00
_cell.angle_gamma   90.00
#
_symmetry.space_group_name_H-M   'P 1'
#
loop_
_entity.id
_entity.type
_entity.pdbx_description
1 polymer ?
#
loop_
_entity_poly.entity_id
_entity_poly.type
_entity_poly.pdbx_seq_one_letter_code
_entity_poly.pdbx_strand_id
1 'polypeptide(L)'
;TAAHCVYNTDVNTLFLLVGDHDYTTGTDTGFSAIYRVKAYEMWDGYNPSNFQGDIAIVMVDKINFNDNVGPICLPFRYTYETFEREEVTAVGWGQLEFSGQESNVLREVDLEVISNAVCRQDVPSLIDSQMCTFTEGKDACQGDSGG
;
A
#
# COMPACT_ATOMS: atom_id res chain seq x y z
N THR A 1 -3.84 -2.86 -1.89
CA THR A 1 -3.13 -2.82 -3.19
C THR A 1 -3.71 -1.71 -4.04
N ALA A 2 -2.92 -1.19 -4.97
CA ALA A 2 -3.29 -0.15 -5.90
C ALA A 2 -3.63 -0.74 -7.29
N ALA A 3 -4.36 0.01 -8.12
CA ALA A 3 -4.68 -0.44 -9.48
C ALA A 3 -3.44 -0.50 -10.35
N HIS A 4 -2.52 0.46 -10.23
CA HIS A 4 -1.29 0.48 -11.02
C HIS A 4 -0.37 -0.73 -10.75
N CYS A 5 -0.47 -1.38 -9.59
CA CYS A 5 0.27 -2.60 -9.26
C CYS A 5 -0.17 -3.82 -10.08
N VAL A 6 -1.43 -3.83 -10.53
CA VAL A 6 -2.03 -4.97 -11.26
C VAL A 6 -2.42 -4.62 -12.69
N TYR A 7 -2.39 -3.33 -13.05
CA TYR A 7 -2.72 -2.84 -14.37
C TYR A 7 -1.85 -3.52 -15.44
N ASN A 8 -2.50 -4.13 -16.45
CA ASN A 8 -1.87 -4.92 -17.51
C ASN A 8 -1.01 -6.10 -17.01
N THR A 9 -1.28 -6.64 -15.82
CA THR A 9 -0.55 -7.78 -15.27
C THR A 9 -1.32 -9.08 -15.49
N ASP A 10 -0.63 -10.16 -15.85
CA ASP A 10 -1.21 -11.50 -15.93
C ASP A 10 -1.48 -12.02 -14.50
N VAL A 11 -2.75 -12.31 -14.20
CA VAL A 11 -3.14 -12.86 -12.91
C VAL A 11 -2.37 -14.12 -12.53
N ASN A 12 -1.91 -14.90 -13.51
CA ASN A 12 -1.18 -16.16 -13.27
C ASN A 12 0.23 -15.95 -12.72
N THR A 13 0.78 -14.74 -12.80
CA THR A 13 2.09 -14.37 -12.25
C THR A 13 1.98 -13.74 -10.85
N LEU A 14 0.76 -13.53 -10.36
CA LEU A 14 0.51 -12.86 -9.09
C LEU A 14 0.37 -13.85 -7.93
N PHE A 15 1.05 -13.53 -6.84
CA PHE A 15 1.01 -14.24 -5.57
C PHE A 15 0.85 -13.24 -4.43
N LEU A 16 0.14 -13.67 -3.39
CA LEU A 16 0.00 -12.94 -2.14
C LEU A 16 0.84 -13.64 -1.07
N LEU A 17 1.88 -12.97 -0.60
CA LEU A 17 2.67 -13.36 0.57
C LEU A 17 2.09 -12.66 1.80
N VAL A 18 1.83 -13.41 2.87
CA VAL A 18 1.32 -12.87 4.14
C VAL A 18 2.13 -13.42 5.31
N GLY A 19 2.10 -12.71 6.44
CA GLY A 19 2.67 -13.18 7.72
C GLY A 19 4.19 -13.18 7.76
N ASP A 20 4.83 -12.40 6.90
CA ASP A 20 6.26 -12.42 6.68
C ASP A 20 6.95 -11.18 7.28
N HIS A 21 8.24 -11.30 7.61
CA HIS A 21 9.06 -10.15 8.01
C HIS A 21 10.25 -9.97 7.07
N ASP A 22 11.00 -11.05 6.77
CA ASP A 22 12.10 -11.08 5.78
C ASP A 22 11.76 -11.98 4.59
N TYR A 23 11.33 -11.36 3.48
CA TYR A 23 10.86 -12.07 2.29
C TYR A 23 11.93 -12.82 1.51
N THR A 24 13.20 -12.68 1.90
CA THR A 24 14.32 -13.38 1.25
C THR A 24 14.63 -14.74 1.87
N THR A 25 14.18 -14.98 3.10
CA THR A 25 14.52 -16.19 3.86
C THR A 25 13.41 -17.25 3.84
N GLY A 26 12.15 -16.81 3.89
CA GLY A 26 10.96 -17.67 3.91
C GLY A 26 10.84 -18.59 5.13
N THR A 27 11.68 -18.40 6.16
CA THR A 27 11.69 -19.21 7.40
C THR A 27 11.87 -18.36 8.66
N ASP A 28 11.93 -17.04 8.51
CA ASP A 28 11.98 -16.06 9.60
C ASP A 28 10.72 -16.12 10.46
N THR A 29 9.57 -16.48 9.86
CA THR A 29 8.33 -16.75 10.60
C THR A 29 7.78 -18.15 10.31
N GLY A 30 7.11 -18.72 11.31
CA GLY A 30 6.30 -19.95 11.14
C GLY A 30 4.89 -19.69 10.57
N PHE A 31 4.58 -18.44 10.23
CA PHE A 31 3.24 -17.99 9.84
C PHE A 31 3.15 -17.61 8.36
N SER A 32 4.30 -17.47 7.69
CA SER A 32 4.39 -17.05 6.30
C SER A 32 3.67 -18.03 5.38
N ALA A 33 2.85 -17.51 4.47
CA ALA A 33 2.13 -18.31 3.50
C ALA A 33 2.00 -17.57 2.17
N ILE A 34 2.14 -18.33 1.08
CA ILE A 34 1.96 -17.84 -0.29
C ILE A 34 0.63 -18.36 -0.84
N TYR A 35 -0.20 -17.45 -1.32
CA TYR A 35 -1.46 -17.76 -1.98
C TYR A 35 -1.42 -17.34 -3.45
N ARG A 36 -1.86 -18.23 -4.34
CA ARG A 36 -2.00 -17.88 -5.75
C ARG A 36 -3.22 -16.96 -5.93
N VAL A 37 -3.03 -15.84 -6.62
CA VAL A 37 -4.13 -14.95 -6.97
C VAL A 37 -5.03 -15.61 -8.01
N LYS A 38 -6.34 -15.47 -7.85
CA LYS A 38 -7.36 -16.01 -8.77
C LYS A 38 -7.85 -14.97 -9.76
N ALA A 39 -8.04 -13.77 -9.28
CA ALA A 39 -8.55 -12.63 -10.02
C ALA A 39 -8.12 -11.35 -9.30
N TYR A 40 -8.16 -10.25 -10.04
CA TYR A 40 -8.17 -8.93 -9.46
C TYR A 40 -9.25 -8.11 -10.16
N GLU A 41 -9.80 -7.14 -9.46
CA GLU A 41 -10.74 -6.16 -9.99
C GLU A 41 -10.18 -4.77 -9.69
N MET A 42 -10.01 -3.95 -10.74
CA MET A 42 -9.68 -2.54 -10.61
C MET A 42 -10.96 -1.73 -10.61
N TRP A 43 -10.96 -0.55 -10.01
CA TRP A 43 -12.07 0.37 -10.17
C TRP A 43 -12.19 0.82 -11.65
N ASP A 44 -13.40 0.78 -12.21
CA ASP A 44 -13.65 1.08 -13.63
C ASP A 44 -13.21 2.49 -14.06
N GLY A 45 -13.19 3.43 -13.13
CA GLY A 45 -12.72 4.80 -13.39
C GLY A 45 -11.21 4.99 -13.24
N TYR A 46 -10.43 3.91 -13.07
CA TYR A 46 -8.98 4.01 -12.94
C TYR A 46 -8.38 4.71 -14.15
N ASN A 47 -7.60 5.76 -13.92
CA ASN A 47 -6.90 6.49 -14.97
C ASN A 47 -5.39 6.48 -14.71
N PRO A 48 -4.60 5.81 -15.55
CA PRO A 48 -3.15 5.68 -15.35
C PRO A 48 -2.38 6.99 -15.59
N SER A 49 -3.00 8.03 -16.16
CA SER A 49 -2.33 9.32 -16.40
C SER A 49 -2.29 10.22 -15.17
N ASN A 50 -3.23 10.05 -14.24
CA ASN A 50 -3.34 10.89 -13.04
C ASN A 50 -3.57 10.09 -11.74
N PHE A 51 -3.51 8.75 -11.83
CA PHE A 51 -3.77 7.83 -10.72
C PHE A 51 -5.14 8.03 -10.07
N GLN A 52 -6.12 8.55 -10.82
CA GLN A 52 -7.49 8.63 -10.34
C GLN A 52 -8.02 7.22 -10.10
N GLY A 53 -8.59 6.99 -8.91
CA GLY A 53 -9.17 5.70 -8.56
C GLY A 53 -8.18 4.55 -8.58
N ASP A 54 -6.95 4.82 -8.14
CA ASP A 54 -5.87 3.86 -8.05
C ASP A 54 -6.07 2.84 -6.91
N ILE A 55 -7.10 2.02 -7.06
CA ILE A 55 -7.47 0.97 -6.10
C ILE A 55 -7.85 -0.32 -6.85
N ALA A 56 -7.40 -1.44 -6.32
CA ALA A 56 -7.79 -2.75 -6.81
C ALA A 56 -8.04 -3.73 -5.66
N ILE A 57 -8.92 -4.70 -5.92
CA ILE A 57 -9.20 -5.84 -5.05
C ILE A 57 -8.53 -7.05 -5.65
N VAL A 58 -7.66 -7.71 -4.89
CA VAL A 58 -7.03 -8.98 -5.27
C VAL A 58 -7.74 -10.11 -4.53
N MET A 59 -8.13 -11.14 -5.28
CA MET A 59 -8.93 -12.25 -4.78
C MET A 59 -8.14 -13.55 -4.74
N VAL A 60 -8.24 -14.26 -3.62
CA VAL A 60 -7.71 -15.61 -3.40
C VAL A 60 -8.84 -16.50 -2.87
N ASP A 61 -8.71 -17.83 -2.97
CA ASP A 61 -9.78 -18.76 -2.53
C ASP A 61 -10.11 -18.61 -1.04
N LYS A 62 -9.07 -18.59 -0.20
CA LYS A 62 -9.18 -18.44 1.26
C LYS A 62 -7.81 -18.10 1.84
N ILE A 63 -7.78 -17.17 2.80
CA ILE A 63 -6.63 -16.95 3.68
C ILE A 63 -6.89 -17.63 5.01
N ASN A 64 -5.92 -18.38 5.53
CA ASN A 64 -5.99 -18.93 6.88
C ASN A 64 -5.38 -17.92 7.86
N PHE A 65 -6.22 -17.27 8.67
CA PHE A 65 -5.76 -16.37 9.72
C PHE A 65 -5.12 -17.11 10.88
N ASN A 66 -4.17 -16.45 11.52
CA ASN A 66 -3.40 -16.95 12.67
C ASN A 66 -2.87 -15.75 13.48
N ASP A 67 -2.02 -15.99 14.46
CA ASP A 67 -1.52 -14.96 15.37
C ASP A 67 -0.78 -13.80 14.67
N ASN A 68 -0.20 -14.04 13.48
CA ASN A 68 0.54 -13.04 12.69
C ASN A 68 -0.06 -12.82 11.28
N VAL A 69 -1.27 -13.31 11.02
CA VAL A 69 -1.97 -13.11 9.74
C VAL A 69 -3.42 -12.78 10.02
N GLY A 70 -3.81 -11.53 9.77
CA GLY A 70 -5.16 -11.05 9.99
C GLY A 70 -5.55 -9.88 9.08
N PRO A 71 -6.83 -9.52 9.03
CA PRO A 71 -7.31 -8.39 8.24
C PRO A 71 -7.06 -7.05 8.94
N ILE A 72 -6.97 -5.98 8.15
CA ILE A 72 -7.05 -4.60 8.63
C ILE A 72 -8.50 -4.09 8.58
N CYS A 73 -8.83 -3.12 9.43
CA CYS A 73 -10.12 -2.45 9.44
C CYS A 73 -10.24 -1.43 8.31
N LEU A 74 -11.41 -1.33 7.68
CA LEU A 74 -11.72 -0.25 6.73
C LEU A 74 -12.40 0.93 7.45
N PRO A 75 -12.14 2.18 7.03
CA PRO A 75 -12.57 3.40 7.73
C PRO A 75 -14.02 3.81 7.41
N PHE A 76 -14.98 2.87 7.41
CA PHE A 76 -16.37 3.13 7.00
C PHE A 76 -17.09 4.22 7.80
N ARG A 77 -16.67 4.49 9.03
CA ARG A 77 -17.25 5.54 9.89
C ARG A 77 -16.64 6.92 9.65
N TYR A 78 -15.54 6.98 8.90
CA TYR A 78 -14.69 8.14 8.75
C TYR A 78 -14.59 8.57 7.27
N THR A 79 -15.57 8.20 6.44
CA THR A 79 -15.57 8.42 4.98
C THR A 79 -15.43 9.90 4.58
N TYR A 80 -15.76 10.82 5.48
CA TYR A 80 -15.65 12.27 5.25
C TYR A 80 -14.57 12.94 6.09
N GLU A 81 -13.79 12.18 6.86
CA GLU A 81 -12.68 12.74 7.62
C GLU A 81 -11.46 12.93 6.72
N THR A 82 -10.78 14.06 6.91
CA THR A 82 -9.56 14.39 6.17
C THR A 82 -8.31 13.84 6.85
N PHE A 83 -8.44 13.45 8.14
CA PHE A 83 -7.34 13.05 9.01
C PHE A 83 -6.21 14.08 9.13
N GLU A 84 -6.45 15.35 8.75
CA GLU A 84 -5.41 16.39 8.77
C GLU A 84 -4.81 16.55 10.17
N ARG A 85 -3.46 16.54 10.25
CA ARG A 85 -2.63 16.55 11.48
C ARG A 85 -2.65 15.27 12.31
N GLU A 86 -3.36 14.23 11.88
CA GLU A 86 -3.23 12.92 12.51
C GLU A 86 -1.92 12.27 12.07
N GLU A 87 -1.30 11.53 12.99
CA GLU A 87 -0.14 10.69 12.71
C GLU A 87 -0.62 9.34 12.16
N VAL A 88 -0.01 8.90 11.07
CA VAL A 88 -0.28 7.63 10.41
C VAL A 88 1.02 6.87 10.18
N THR A 89 0.97 5.55 10.25
CA THR A 89 2.13 4.69 10.01
C THR A 89 2.01 4.03 8.65
N ALA A 90 2.99 4.27 7.77
CA ALA A 90 3.15 3.52 6.53
C ALA A 90 4.10 2.33 6.79
N VAL A 91 3.77 1.17 6.22
CA VAL A 91 4.49 -0.10 6.47
C VAL A 91 4.80 -0.76 5.14
N GLY A 92 6.02 -1.26 4.96
CA GLY A 92 6.38 -2.01 3.77
C GLY A 92 7.86 -2.44 3.66
N TRP A 93 8.24 -2.87 2.46
CA TRP A 93 9.56 -3.44 2.09
C TRP A 93 10.27 -2.64 0.98
N GLY A 94 9.76 -1.46 0.66
CA GLY A 94 10.26 -0.61 -0.40
C GLY A 94 11.68 -0.09 -0.16
N GLN A 95 12.10 0.79 -1.06
CA GLN A 95 13.43 1.39 -1.03
C GLN A 95 13.66 2.16 0.28
N LEU A 96 14.85 2.05 0.85
CA LEU A 96 15.21 2.77 2.07
C LEU A 96 15.51 4.26 1.83
N GLU A 97 15.77 4.63 0.58
CA GLU A 97 16.06 5.99 0.13
C GLU A 97 15.74 6.10 -1.37
N PHE A 98 15.62 7.31 -1.90
CA PHE A 98 15.33 7.53 -3.32
C PHE A 98 16.35 6.83 -4.22
N SER A 99 15.89 5.90 -5.07
CA SER A 99 16.73 5.08 -5.95
C SER A 99 17.73 4.19 -5.19
N GLY A 100 17.46 3.91 -3.91
CA GLY A 100 18.24 3.04 -3.04
C GLY A 100 17.86 1.56 -3.15
N GLN A 101 18.40 0.76 -2.23
CA GLN A 101 18.06 -0.66 -2.12
C GLN A 101 16.72 -0.86 -1.42
N GLU A 102 15.95 -1.84 -1.89
CA GLU A 102 14.75 -2.36 -1.21
C GLU A 102 15.14 -2.98 0.14
N SER A 103 14.25 -2.88 1.13
CA SER A 103 14.47 -3.50 2.41
C SER A 103 14.02 -4.95 2.37
N ASN A 104 14.93 -5.89 2.63
CA ASN A 104 14.54 -7.30 2.77
C ASN A 104 13.58 -7.52 3.96
N VAL A 105 13.67 -6.67 4.98
CA VAL A 105 12.89 -6.77 6.22
C VAL A 105 11.80 -5.71 6.26
N LEU A 106 10.65 -6.04 6.86
CA LEU A 106 9.53 -5.11 6.99
C LEU A 106 9.94 -3.88 7.81
N ARG A 107 9.63 -2.69 7.29
CA ARG A 107 9.88 -1.39 7.92
C ARG A 107 8.59 -0.62 8.09
N GLU A 108 8.63 0.35 8.99
CA GLU A 108 7.54 1.29 9.22
C GLU A 108 8.08 2.70 9.36
N VAL A 109 7.23 3.68 9.04
CA VAL A 109 7.52 5.10 9.18
C VAL A 109 6.27 5.87 9.59
N ASP A 110 6.38 6.67 10.64
CA ASP A 110 5.31 7.56 11.09
C ASP A 110 5.36 8.89 10.35
N LEU A 111 4.22 9.28 9.78
CA LEU A 111 4.03 10.47 8.97
C LEU A 111 2.80 11.25 9.44
N GLU A 112 2.84 12.58 9.30
CA GLU A 112 1.70 13.46 9.57
C GLU A 112 0.88 13.68 8.28
N VAL A 113 -0.44 13.55 8.36
CA VAL A 113 -1.34 13.90 7.26
C VAL A 113 -1.41 15.42 7.10
N ILE A 114 -1.15 15.91 5.89
CA ILE A 114 -1.25 17.33 5.54
C ILE A 114 -2.48 17.60 4.67
N SER A 115 -2.99 18.84 4.71
CA SER A 115 -4.13 19.20 3.87
C SER A 115 -3.78 19.13 2.38
N ASN A 116 -4.77 18.76 1.57
CA ASN A 116 -4.65 18.80 0.10
C ASN A 116 -4.33 20.22 -0.42
N ALA A 117 -4.71 21.27 0.32
CA ALA A 117 -4.36 22.65 -0.04
C ALA A 117 -2.86 22.94 0.10
N VAL A 118 -2.22 22.40 1.14
CA VAL A 118 -0.75 22.47 1.30
C VAL A 118 -0.08 21.60 0.24
N CYS A 119 -0.51 20.35 0.10
CA CYS A 119 0.08 19.41 -0.86
C CYS A 119 0.01 19.88 -2.32
N ARG A 120 -1.06 20.58 -2.72
CA ARG A 120 -1.21 21.15 -4.07
C ARG A 120 -0.19 22.22 -4.43
N GLN A 121 0.52 22.78 -3.45
CA GLN A 121 1.59 23.73 -3.73
C GLN A 121 2.76 23.04 -4.44
N ASP A 122 3.02 21.77 -4.09
CA ASP A 122 4.08 20.94 -4.69
C ASP A 122 3.53 19.97 -5.75
N VAL A 123 2.27 19.55 -5.62
CA VAL A 123 1.58 18.63 -6.54
C VAL A 123 0.30 19.26 -7.11
N PRO A 124 0.40 20.17 -8.10
CA PRO A 124 -0.77 20.88 -8.65
C PRO A 124 -1.84 19.98 -9.27
N SER A 125 -1.47 18.75 -9.67
CA SER A 125 -2.37 17.74 -10.24
C SER A 125 -3.15 16.93 -9.20
N LEU A 126 -2.94 17.16 -7.90
CA LEU A 126 -3.59 16.42 -6.82
C LEU A 126 -5.12 16.57 -6.85
N ILE A 127 -5.82 15.45 -6.96
CA ILE A 127 -7.29 15.39 -6.98
C ILE A 127 -7.86 15.22 -5.57
N ASP A 128 -9.13 15.59 -5.36
CA ASP A 128 -9.75 15.60 -4.03
C ASP A 128 -9.85 14.21 -3.37
N SER A 129 -9.83 13.12 -4.15
CA SER A 129 -9.87 11.76 -3.63
C SER A 129 -8.50 11.22 -3.19
N GLN A 130 -7.45 12.05 -3.20
CA GLN A 130 -6.12 11.72 -2.72
C GLN A 130 -5.87 12.38 -1.37
N MET A 131 -5.03 11.75 -0.55
CA MET A 131 -4.53 12.30 0.71
C MET A 131 -3.01 12.43 0.62
N CYS A 132 -2.44 13.40 1.33
CA CYS A 132 -1.00 13.60 1.39
C CYS A 132 -0.51 13.52 2.82
N THR A 133 0.71 13.03 2.97
CA THR A 133 1.45 13.02 4.22
C THR A 133 2.77 13.74 4.03
N PHE A 134 3.26 14.38 5.08
CA PHE A 134 4.59 14.97 5.08
C PHE A 134 5.16 15.00 6.49
N THR A 135 6.40 14.53 6.63
CA THR A 135 7.18 14.71 7.85
C THR A 135 8.63 14.90 7.45
N GLU A 136 9.29 15.91 8.00
CA GLU A 136 10.66 16.24 7.61
C GLU A 136 11.60 15.06 7.82
N GLY A 137 12.29 14.64 6.75
CA GLY A 137 13.25 13.54 6.76
C GLY A 137 12.64 12.13 6.78
N LYS A 138 11.32 11.99 6.56
CA LYS A 138 10.61 10.70 6.53
C LYS A 138 9.76 10.59 5.27
N ASP A 139 9.71 9.41 4.66
CA ASP A 139 8.90 9.16 3.47
C ASP A 139 8.58 7.66 3.30
N ALA A 140 7.49 7.36 2.58
CA ALA A 140 7.23 6.03 2.02
C ALA A 140 7.79 5.99 0.60
N CYS A 141 8.64 5.00 0.30
CA CYS A 141 9.44 5.01 -0.93
C CYS A 141 8.93 4.01 -1.98
N GLN A 142 9.63 3.94 -3.12
CA GLN A 142 9.29 3.02 -4.21
C GLN A 142 9.29 1.57 -3.73
N GLY A 143 8.33 0.76 -4.18
CA GLY A 143 8.20 -0.64 -3.78
C GLY A 143 7.12 -0.89 -2.72
N ASP A 144 6.64 0.16 -2.05
CA ASP A 144 5.52 0.07 -1.08
C ASP A 144 4.15 0.41 -1.69
N SER A 145 4.09 0.60 -3.01
CA SER A 145 2.87 0.96 -3.71
C SER A 145 1.69 0.02 -3.39
N GLY A 146 0.61 0.60 -2.87
CA GLY A 146 -0.62 -0.12 -2.55
C GLY A 146 -0.66 -0.77 -1.16
N GLY A 147 0.41 -0.60 -0.37
CA GLY A 147 0.43 -0.81 1.08
C GLY A 147 -0.22 0.33 1.84
#